data_AF-A0A9P0MKI5-F1
#
_entry.id   AF-A0A9P0MKI5-F1
#
_cell.length_a   1.000
_cell.length_b   1.000
_cell.length_c   1.000
_cell.angle_alpha   90.00
_cell.angle_beta   90.00
_cell.angle_gamma   90.00
#
_symmetry.space_group_name_H-M   'P 1'
#
loop_
_entity.id
_entity.type
_entity.pdbx_description
1 polymer ?
#
loop_
_entity_poly.entity_id
_entity_poly.type
_entity_poly.pdbx_seq_one_letter_code
_entity_poly.pdbx_strand_id
1 'polypeptide(L)'
;MLLQCLTSTFMIASNLYVASMTSPADPEFYSMTEFMLAALAQLCMICHFGNRITETSSSYIRCLYECNWYTSSKRFKQCILIMMIRLQIPVEMTAGKFFPLNLPTIISVVKGSFSYSAMYKAVGQR
;
A
#
# COMPACT_ATOMS: atom_id res chain seq x y z
N MET A 1 -1.31 0.95 10.46
CA MET A 1 -0.91 1.24 9.06
C MET A 1 0.51 1.77 8.96
N LEU A 2 0.84 2.98 9.44
CA LEU A 2 2.24 3.46 9.36
C LEU A 2 3.23 2.56 10.12
N LEU A 3 2.91 2.22 11.37
CA LEU A 3 3.70 1.24 12.15
C LEU A 3 3.76 -0.14 11.48
N GLN A 4 2.72 -0.53 10.75
CA GLN A 4 2.67 -1.79 10.02
C GLN A 4 3.59 -1.77 8.78
N CYS A 5 3.63 -0.66 8.04
CA CYS A 5 4.56 -0.49 6.93
C CYS A 5 6.01 -0.47 7.42
N LEU A 6 6.30 0.20 8.53
CA LEU A 6 7.63 0.24 9.13
C LEU A 6 8.09 -1.15 9.60
N THR A 7 7.23 -1.87 10.33
CA THR A 7 7.52 -3.24 10.78
C THR A 7 7.67 -4.21 9.61
N SER A 8 6.83 -4.10 8.57
CA SER A 8 6.96 -4.93 7.37
C SER A 8 8.26 -4.66 6.62
N THR A 9 8.67 -3.40 6.51
CA THR A 9 9.96 -3.03 5.89
C THR A 9 11.13 -3.61 6.67
N PHE A 10 11.09 -3.52 8.00
CA PHE A 10 12.10 -4.08 8.88
C PHE A 10 12.17 -5.62 8.77
N MET A 11 11.03 -6.31 8.80
CA MET A 11 10.92 -7.77 8.64
C MET A 11 11.46 -8.24 7.28
N ILE A 12 11.11 -7.55 6.19
CA ILE A 12 11.60 -7.90 4.85
C ILE A 12 13.12 -7.69 4.77
N ALA A 13 13.64 -6.60 5.33
CA ALA A 13 15.08 -6.33 5.33
C ALA A 13 15.87 -7.35 6.15
N SER A 14 15.38 -7.74 7.34
CA SER A 14 16.03 -8.75 8.18
C SER A 14 16.01 -10.12 7.53
N ASN A 15 14.87 -10.55 6.97
CA ASN A 15 14.74 -11.86 6.34
C ASN A 15 15.60 -11.94 5.07
N LEU A 16 15.70 -10.86 4.29
CA LEU A 16 16.56 -10.79 3.12
C LEU A 16 18.05 -10.86 3.48
N TYR A 17 18.45 -10.25 4.59
CA TYR A 17 19.81 -10.34 5.12
C TYR A 17 20.15 -11.78 5.52
N VAL A 18 19.29 -12.43 6.33
CA VAL A 18 19.50 -13.81 6.79
C VAL A 18 19.50 -14.79 5.60
N ALA A 19 18.55 -14.65 4.67
CA ALA A 19 18.50 -15.46 3.45
C ALA A 19 19.76 -15.32 2.57
N SER A 20 20.51 -14.22 2.70
CA SER A 20 21.78 -14.05 1.98
C SER A 20 22.97 -14.74 2.65
N MET A 21 22.84 -15.13 3.92
CA MET A 21 23.89 -15.80 4.71
C MET A 21 23.64 -17.32 4.82
N THR A 22 22.40 -17.76 4.68
CA THR A 22 22.00 -19.18 4.77
C THR A 22 22.13 -19.90 3.42
N SER A 23 22.48 -21.18 3.45
CA SER A 23 22.52 -22.02 2.25
C SER A 23 21.10 -22.39 1.79
N PRO A 24 20.82 -22.47 0.48
CA PRO A 24 19.48 -22.81 -0.03
C PRO A 24 19.04 -24.25 0.28
N ALA A 25 19.93 -25.10 0.82
CA ALA A 25 19.61 -26.47 1.22
C ALA A 25 19.04 -26.59 2.64
N ASP A 26 19.16 -25.54 3.46
CA ASP A 26 18.72 -25.58 4.84
C ASP A 26 17.20 -25.38 4.95
N PRO A 27 16.48 -26.13 5.80
CA PRO A 27 15.03 -25.99 5.99
C PRO A 27 14.59 -24.58 6.43
N GLU A 28 15.48 -23.86 7.13
CA GLU A 28 15.25 -22.50 7.59
C GLU A 28 15.05 -21.52 6.43
N PHE A 29 15.74 -21.72 5.30
CA PHE A 29 15.62 -20.88 4.12
C PHE A 29 14.19 -20.92 3.54
N TYR A 30 13.55 -22.08 3.55
CA TYR A 30 12.18 -22.26 3.05
C TYR A 30 11.17 -21.46 3.88
N SER A 31 11.25 -21.57 5.22
CA SER A 31 10.39 -20.83 6.14
C SER A 31 10.55 -19.31 5.96
N MET A 32 11.79 -18.82 5.86
CA MET A 32 12.07 -17.39 5.66
C MET A 32 11.51 -16.86 4.34
N THR A 33 11.58 -17.67 3.28
CA THR A 33 11.05 -17.32 1.96
C THR A 33 9.53 -17.25 1.97
N GLU A 34 8.87 -18.19 2.65
CA GLU A 34 7.41 -18.19 2.83
C GLU A 34 6.94 -16.94 3.59
N PHE A 35 7.59 -16.59 4.70
CA PHE A 35 7.28 -15.37 5.46
C PHE A 35 7.46 -14.10 4.61
N MET A 36 8.52 -14.03 3.80
CA MET A 36 8.76 -12.89 2.91
C MET A 36 7.65 -12.76 1.84
N LEU A 37 7.26 -13.88 1.22
CA LEU A 37 6.18 -13.91 0.24
C LEU A 37 4.84 -13.50 0.86
N ALA A 38 4.53 -13.99 2.06
CA ALA A 38 3.31 -13.62 2.77
C ALA A 38 3.26 -12.12 3.10
N ALA A 39 4.36 -11.54 3.57
CA ALA A 39 4.46 -10.10 3.86
C ALA A 39 4.29 -9.25 2.59
N LEU A 40 4.92 -9.65 1.48
CA LEU A 40 4.77 -8.97 0.19
C LEU A 40 3.34 -9.08 -0.33
N ALA A 41 2.71 -10.25 -0.25
CA ALA A 41 1.33 -10.46 -0.65
C ALA A 41 0.37 -9.56 0.16
N GLN A 42 0.58 -9.43 1.47
CA GLN A 42 -0.21 -8.55 2.32
C GLN A 42 -0.08 -7.08 1.92
N LEU A 43 1.14 -6.60 1.68
CA LEU A 43 1.38 -5.23 1.20
C LEU A 43 0.75 -4.98 -0.17
N CYS A 44 0.88 -5.93 -1.10
CA CYS A 44 0.27 -5.89 -2.41
C CYS A 44 -1.26 -5.79 -2.32
N MET A 45 -1.89 -6.62 -1.48
CA MET A 45 -3.34 -6.56 -1.27
C MET A 45 -3.77 -5.19 -0.75
N ILE A 46 -3.13 -4.68 0.31
CA ILE A 46 -3.49 -3.39 0.92
C ILE A 46 -3.35 -2.25 -0.10
N CYS A 47 -2.24 -2.20 -0.84
CA CYS A 47 -2.01 -1.15 -1.83
C CYS A 47 -2.94 -1.28 -3.04
N HIS A 48 -3.28 -2.51 -3.45
CA HIS A 48 -4.23 -2.75 -4.54
C HIS A 48 -5.64 -2.26 -4.16
N PHE A 49 -6.13 -2.62 -2.96
CA PHE A 49 -7.41 -2.13 -2.48
C PHE A 49 -7.41 -0.61 -2.26
N GLY A 50 -6.33 -0.05 -1.71
CA GLY A 50 -6.16 1.39 -1.57
C GLY A 50 -6.27 2.11 -2.91
N ASN A 51 -5.55 1.63 -3.93
CA ASN A 51 -5.58 2.20 -5.26
C ASN A 51 -6.97 2.08 -5.92
N ARG A 52 -7.62 0.91 -5.82
CA ARG A 52 -8.97 0.71 -6.36
C ARG A 52 -10.00 1.65 -5.72
N ILE A 53 -9.92 1.89 -4.41
CA ILE A 53 -10.82 2.82 -3.72
C ILE A 53 -10.62 4.23 -4.27
N THR A 54 -9.37 4.67 -4.44
CA THR A 54 -9.05 5.98 -5.00
C THR A 54 -9.54 6.13 -6.45
N GLU A 55 -9.28 5.15 -7.32
CA GLU A 55 -9.77 5.14 -8.72
C GLU A 55 -11.30 5.10 -8.82
N THR A 56 -11.93 4.29 -7.98
CA THR A 56 -13.39 4.17 -7.95
C THR A 56 -14.00 5.50 -7.51
N SER A 57 -13.46 6.14 -6.47
CA SER A 57 -13.97 7.42 -5.97
C SER A 57 -13.97 8.53 -7.03
N SER A 58 -12.95 8.58 -7.88
CA SER A 58 -12.87 9.56 -8.97
C SER A 58 -13.87 9.27 -10.10
N SER A 59 -14.06 8.00 -10.44
CA SER A 59 -15.08 7.57 -11.41
C SER A 59 -16.51 7.88 -10.94
N TYR A 60 -16.82 7.67 -9.65
CA TYR A 60 -18.14 7.95 -9.08
C TYR A 60 -18.55 9.43 -9.18
N ILE A 61 -17.60 10.37 -9.03
CA ILE A 61 -17.88 11.80 -9.21
C ILE A 61 -18.41 12.08 -10.61
N ARG A 62 -17.77 11.49 -11.62
CA ARG A 62 -18.15 11.67 -13.02
C ARG A 62 -19.55 11.11 -13.29
N CYS A 63 -19.84 9.90 -12.78
CA CYS A 63 -21.17 9.31 -12.89
C CYS A 63 -22.26 10.15 -12.20
N LEU A 64 -21.96 10.71 -11.02
CA LEU A 64 -22.88 11.63 -10.33
C LEU A 64 -23.10 12.92 -11.13
N TYR A 65 -22.09 13.40 -11.85
CA TYR A 65 -22.20 14.60 -12.69
C TYR A 65 -23.06 14.35 -13.94
N GLU A 66 -22.89 13.19 -14.57
CA GLU A 66 -23.62 12.79 -15.77
C GLU A 66 -25.07 12.35 -15.48
N CYS A 67 -25.43 12.12 -14.22
CA CYS A 67 -26.81 11.76 -13.88
C CYS A 67 -27.78 12.94 -14.05
N ASN A 68 -29.05 12.68 -14.34
CA ASN A 68 -30.11 13.70 -14.49
C ASN A 68 -30.54 14.30 -13.13
N TRP A 69 -29.59 14.81 -12.35
CA TRP A 69 -29.84 15.41 -11.04
C TRP A 69 -30.64 16.72 -11.14
N TYR A 70 -30.54 17.44 -12.25
CA TYR A 70 -31.27 18.69 -12.51
C TYR A 70 -32.79 18.54 -12.54
N THR A 71 -33.31 17.39 -12.97
CA THR A 71 -34.76 17.11 -13.04
C THR A 71 -35.30 16.42 -11.79
N SER A 72 -34.43 16.06 -10.84
CA SER A 72 -34.78 15.31 -9.63
C SER A 72 -35.27 16.21 -8.48
N SER A 73 -35.78 15.57 -7.41
CA SER A 73 -36.32 16.26 -6.23
C SER A 73 -35.28 17.17 -5.53
N LYS A 74 -35.73 18.23 -4.83
CA LYS A 74 -34.84 19.14 -4.07
C LYS A 74 -33.94 18.38 -3.08
N ARG A 75 -34.48 17.36 -2.41
CA ARG A 75 -33.73 16.50 -1.49
C ARG A 75 -32.61 15.73 -2.20
N PHE A 76 -32.90 15.17 -3.37
CA PHE A 76 -31.91 14.45 -4.17
C PHE A 76 -30.79 15.36 -4.66
N LYS A 77 -31.13 16.58 -5.14
CA LYS A 77 -30.15 17.59 -5.54
C LYS A 77 -29.18 17.94 -4.41
N GLN A 78 -29.70 18.20 -3.21
CA GLN A 78 -28.86 18.49 -2.04
C GLN A 78 -27.95 17.31 -1.69
N CYS A 79 -28.46 16.08 -1.72
CA CYS A 79 -27.65 14.89 -1.47
C CYS A 79 -26.50 14.74 -2.47
N ILE A 80 -26.77 14.86 -3.78
CA ILE A 80 -25.73 14.76 -4.82
C ILE A 80 -24.67 15.84 -4.66
N LEU A 81 -25.09 17.08 -4.39
CA LEU A 81 -24.17 18.21 -4.27
C LEU A 81 -23.23 18.02 -3.07
N ILE A 82 -23.75 17.51 -1.94
CA ILE A 82 -22.93 17.11 -0.79
C ILE A 82 -21.99 15.95 -1.17
N MET A 83 -22.49 14.96 -1.90
CA MET A 83 -21.69 13.79 -2.31
C MET A 83 -20.52 14.18 -3.23
N MET A 84 -20.77 15.07 -4.20
CA MET A 84 -19.73 15.62 -5.10
C MET A 84 -18.66 16.39 -4.34
N ILE A 85 -19.04 17.28 -3.41
CA ILE A 85 -18.09 18.03 -2.57
C ILE A 85 -17.26 17.08 -1.71
N ARG A 86 -17.87 16.03 -1.16
CA ARG A 86 -17.17 15.04 -0.33
C ARG A 86 -16.21 14.16 -1.13
N LEU A 87 -16.61 13.75 -2.32
CA LEU A 87 -15.80 12.92 -3.21
C LEU A 87 -14.67 13.69 -3.90
N GLN A 88 -14.77 15.02 -4.04
CA GLN A 88 -13.68 15.87 -4.54
C GLN A 88 -12.41 15.80 -3.68
N ILE A 89 -12.55 15.44 -2.40
CA ILE A 89 -11.41 15.08 -1.56
C ILE A 89 -11.09 13.62 -1.89
N PRO A 90 -9.99 13.33 -2.62
CA PRO A 90 -9.69 11.97 -3.02
C PRO A 90 -9.60 11.12 -1.76
N VAL A 91 -10.33 10.01 -1.76
CA VAL A 91 -10.24 9.02 -0.68
C VAL A 91 -8.92 8.28 -0.89
N GLU A 92 -7.84 8.94 -0.49
CA GLU A 92 -6.51 8.36 -0.49
C GLU A 92 -6.33 7.67 0.85
N MET A 93 -6.27 6.34 0.81
CA MET A 93 -5.80 5.59 1.97
C MET A 93 -4.33 5.98 2.19
N THR A 94 -4.08 6.86 3.15
CA THR A 94 -2.72 7.23 3.54
C THR A 94 -2.29 6.40 4.75
N ALA A 95 -1.07 5.88 4.72
CA ALA A 95 -0.41 5.33 5.89
C ALA A 95 -0.11 6.50 6.85
N GLY A 96 -1.00 6.70 7.82
CA GLY A 96 -0.84 7.68 8.89
C GLY A 96 -0.69 9.15 8.45
N LYS A 97 -1.20 9.53 7.27
CA LYS A 97 -1.02 10.85 6.60
C LYS A 97 0.38 11.14 6.01
N PHE A 98 1.34 10.21 6.07
CA PHE A 98 2.69 10.45 5.55
C PHE A 98 2.90 9.92 4.13
N PHE A 99 2.31 8.77 3.80
CA PHE A 99 2.49 8.14 2.48
C PHE A 99 1.15 7.63 1.94
N PRO A 100 0.80 7.90 0.67
CA PRO A 100 -0.36 7.26 0.04
C PRO A 100 -0.09 5.76 -0.13
N LEU A 101 -1.07 4.91 0.17
CA LEU A 101 -0.99 3.45 0.00
C LEU A 101 -1.34 3.10 -1.45
N ASN A 102 -0.36 3.22 -2.31
CA ASN A 102 -0.49 2.97 -3.75
C ASN A 102 0.71 2.18 -4.28
N LEU A 103 0.64 1.70 -5.52
CA LEU A 103 1.69 0.88 -6.15
C LEU A 103 3.14 1.42 -5.95
N PRO A 104 3.39 2.74 -6.02
CA PRO A 104 4.71 3.32 -5.76
C PRO A 104 5.25 3.04 -4.35
N THR A 105 4.39 2.96 -3.33
CA THR A 105 4.84 2.62 -1.98
C THR A 105 5.39 1.21 -1.85
N ILE A 106 4.85 0.24 -2.59
CA ILE A 106 5.43 -1.12 -2.63
C ILE A 106 6.87 -1.04 -3.11
N ILE A 107 7.10 -0.32 -4.21
CA ILE A 107 8.44 -0.15 -4.79
C ILE A 107 9.38 0.52 -3.78
N SER A 108 8.93 1.56 -3.09
CA SER A 108 9.72 2.25 -2.07
C SER A 108 10.05 1.35 -0.88
N VAL A 109 9.11 0.53 -0.40
CA VAL A 109 9.34 -0.43 0.70
C VAL A 109 10.34 -1.49 0.29
N VAL A 110 10.19 -2.07 -0.90
CA VAL A 110 11.11 -3.08 -1.43
C VAL A 110 12.51 -2.50 -1.59
N LYS A 111 12.65 -1.33 -2.24
CA LYS A 111 13.93 -0.63 -2.40
C LYS A 111 14.57 -0.32 -1.05
N GLY A 112 13.80 0.22 -0.11
CA GLY A 112 14.26 0.51 1.24
C GLY A 112 14.78 -0.75 1.94
N SER A 113 14.07 -1.87 1.82
CA SER A 113 14.48 -3.15 2.40
C SER A 113 15.80 -3.66 1.81
N PHE A 114 15.98 -3.57 0.49
CA PHE A 114 17.24 -3.91 -0.18
C PHE A 114 18.39 -3.01 0.29
N SER A 115 18.21 -1.69 0.31
CA SER A 115 19.23 -0.75 0.79
C SER A 115 19.62 -1.04 2.24
N TYR A 116 18.65 -1.35 3.10
CA TYR A 116 18.89 -1.67 4.50
C TYR A 116 19.64 -2.99 4.67
N SER A 117 19.26 -4.03 3.91
CA SER A 117 19.99 -5.30 3.88
C SER A 117 21.44 -5.15 3.40
N ALA A 118 21.68 -4.26 2.43
CA ALA A 118 23.02 -3.96 1.94
C ALA A 118 23.86 -3.24 3.00
N MET A 119 23.27 -2.31 3.75
CA MET A 119 23.92 -1.70 4.92
C MET A 119 24.28 -2.75 5.97
N TYR A 120 23.39 -3.70 6.26
CA TYR A 120 23.63 -4.75 7.25
C TYR A 120 24.83 -5.62 6.84
N LYS A 121 24.90 -5.99 5.56
CA LYS A 121 26.06 -6.71 5.01
C LYS A 121 27.35 -5.88 5.12
N ALA A 122 27.30 -4.59 4.79
CA ALA A 122 28.47 -3.72 4.85
C ALA A 122 29.00 -3.50 6.28
N VAL A 123 28.13 -3.47 7.29
CA VAL A 123 28.52 -3.35 8.70
C VAL A 123 29.05 -4.68 9.25
N GLY A 124 28.44 -5.82 8.91
CA GLY A 124 28.89 -7.14 9.37
C GLY A 124 30.21 -7.62 8.77
N GLN A 125 30.73 -6.94 7.75
CA GLN A 125 32.01 -7.24 7.10
C GLN A 125 33.22 -6.56 7.77
N ARG A 126 32.99 -5.77 8.83
CA ARG A 126 33.98 -4.95 9.54
C ARG A 126 34.24 -5.50 10.94
#